data_AF-A0A1J5DJX4-F1
#
_entry.id   AF-A0A1J5DJX4-F1
#
_cell.length_a   1.000
_cell.length_b   1.000
_cell.length_c   1.000
_cell.angle_alpha   90.00
_cell.angle_beta   90.00
_cell.angle_gamma   90.00
#
_symmetry.space_group_name_H-M   'P 1'
#
loop_
_entity.id
_entity.type
_entity.pdbx_description
1 polymer ?
#
loop_
_entity_poly.entity_id
_entity_poly.type
_entity_poly.pdbx_seq_one_letter_code
_entity_poly.pdbx_strand_id
1 'polypeptide(L)'
;MDFQAIKKLAKHHKQSFGRILKCEMYKLEDGRLLTITRLHDDFHDMNLAILLSDSYCIEEIAGKMDRIPQPCCETKPLEMLSSLKGISVLERGGIRKVKERIPRNMSCTHIYEMIESTFRSIFVGSYSILGQKWDGVLNLEMEENRQLGIQSPVLSDTCFAFNLESADPEILERARKKVEEARRKMAAIEAVKRGE
;
A
#
# COMPACT_ATOMS: atom_id res chain seq x y z
N MET A 1 -14.73 6.82 29.28
CA MET A 1 -15.83 7.31 28.39
C MET A 1 -15.99 6.31 27.26
N ASP A 2 -17.22 5.87 26.99
CA ASP A 2 -17.52 5.00 25.84
C ASP A 2 -17.73 5.81 24.54
N PHE A 3 -17.88 5.10 23.42
CA PHE A 3 -18.12 5.70 22.09
C PHE A 3 -19.31 6.69 22.09
N GLN A 4 -20.40 6.35 22.79
CA GLN A 4 -21.60 7.18 22.82
C GLN A 4 -21.39 8.44 23.66
N ALA A 5 -20.65 8.34 24.76
CA ALA A 5 -20.26 9.46 25.59
C ALA A 5 -19.39 10.46 24.81
N ILE A 6 -18.44 9.98 23.99
CA ILE A 6 -17.61 10.83 23.12
C ILE A 6 -18.47 11.50 22.03
N LYS A 7 -19.34 10.74 21.36
CA LYS A 7 -20.22 11.27 20.30
C LYS A 7 -21.12 12.42 20.80
N LYS A 8 -21.58 12.35 22.05
CA LYS A 8 -22.42 13.39 22.67
C LYS A 8 -21.69 14.74 22.83
N LEU A 9 -20.35 14.80 22.76
CA LEU A 9 -19.62 16.07 22.79
C LEU A 9 -19.87 16.92 21.53
N ALA A 10 -20.22 16.32 20.40
CA ALA A 10 -20.45 17.00 19.12
C ALA A 10 -21.88 17.54 18.93
N LYS A 11 -22.74 17.47 19.97
CA LYS A 11 -24.21 17.58 19.85
C LYS A 11 -24.73 18.92 19.31
N HIS A 12 -23.94 20.00 19.37
CA HIS A 12 -24.40 21.35 19.06
C HIS A 12 -23.78 22.00 17.81
N HIS A 13 -22.67 21.46 17.28
CA HIS A 13 -21.98 22.05 16.13
C HIS A 13 -21.39 20.95 15.24
N LYS A 14 -22.12 20.55 14.18
CA LYS A 14 -21.58 19.66 13.14
C LYS A 14 -20.91 20.52 12.07
N GLN A 15 -19.58 20.44 11.97
CA GLN A 15 -18.85 20.87 10.78
C GLN A 15 -18.74 19.65 9.86
N SER A 16 -19.25 19.77 8.63
CA SER A 16 -19.13 18.72 7.61
C SER A 16 -18.13 19.14 6.56
N PHE A 17 -17.26 18.22 6.19
CA PHE A 17 -16.35 18.34 5.07
C PHE A 17 -16.31 16.97 4.39
N GLY A 18 -16.75 16.92 3.14
CA GLY A 18 -16.79 15.70 2.34
C GLY A 18 -15.40 15.38 1.80
N ARG A 19 -14.89 14.18 2.10
CA ARG A 19 -13.62 13.70 1.55
C ARG A 19 -13.65 12.19 1.33
N ILE A 20 -13.21 11.78 0.14
CA ILE A 20 -13.03 10.40 -0.27
C ILE A 20 -11.61 10.25 -0.81
N LEU A 21 -10.92 9.24 -0.31
CA LEU A 21 -9.58 8.87 -0.76
C LEU A 21 -9.61 7.40 -1.13
N LYS A 22 -9.42 7.09 -2.41
CA LYS A 22 -9.48 5.72 -2.94
C LYS A 22 -8.11 5.36 -3.49
N CYS A 23 -7.49 4.32 -2.94
CA CYS A 23 -6.27 3.73 -3.48
C CYS A 23 -6.60 2.43 -4.20
N GLU A 24 -6.13 2.31 -5.43
CA GLU A 24 -6.12 1.09 -6.22
C GLU A 24 -4.67 0.64 -6.41
N MET A 25 -4.46 -0.66 -6.48
CA MET A 25 -3.13 -1.25 -6.63
C MET A 25 -3.20 -2.40 -7.64
N TYR A 26 -2.25 -2.41 -8.56
CA TYR A 26 -2.20 -3.33 -9.68
C TYR A 26 -0.80 -3.93 -9.77
N LYS A 27 -0.69 -5.25 -9.69
CA LYS A 27 0.56 -5.95 -9.99
C LYS A 27 0.72 -6.06 -11.49
N LEU A 28 1.86 -5.64 -11.99
CA LEU A 28 2.22 -5.76 -13.40
C LEU A 28 2.89 -7.12 -13.65
N GLU A 29 2.88 -7.57 -14.91
CA GLU A 29 3.43 -8.88 -15.29
C GLU A 29 4.92 -9.03 -14.98
N ASP A 30 5.66 -7.92 -15.05
CA ASP A 30 7.10 -7.82 -14.75
C ASP A 30 7.39 -7.76 -13.24
N GLY A 31 6.37 -7.82 -12.39
CA GLY A 31 6.51 -7.83 -10.93
C GLY A 31 6.46 -6.45 -10.27
N ARG A 32 6.43 -5.37 -11.05
CA ARG A 32 6.24 -4.01 -10.52
C ARG A 32 4.82 -3.80 -10.00
N LEU A 33 4.64 -2.75 -9.19
CA LEU A 33 3.35 -2.37 -8.65
C LEU A 33 2.96 -0.96 -9.11
N LEU A 34 1.81 -0.83 -9.76
CA LEU A 34 1.20 0.45 -10.07
C LEU A 34 0.13 0.76 -9.03
N THR A 35 0.22 1.91 -8.38
CA THR A 35 -0.84 2.41 -7.51
C THR A 35 -1.49 3.64 -8.11
N ILE A 36 -2.81 3.75 -7.95
CA ILE A 36 -3.59 4.91 -8.36
C ILE A 36 -4.41 5.36 -7.16
N THR A 37 -4.11 6.56 -6.67
CA THR A 37 -4.83 7.19 -5.57
C THR A 37 -5.66 8.35 -6.11
N ARG A 38 -6.95 8.35 -5.79
CA ARG A 38 -7.88 9.40 -6.17
C ARG A 38 -8.40 10.09 -4.93
N LEU A 39 -8.29 11.41 -4.91
CA LEU A 39 -8.84 12.27 -3.87
C LEU A 39 -10.01 13.04 -4.49
N HIS A 40 -11.15 12.96 -3.82
CA HIS A 40 -12.32 13.77 -4.09
C HIS A 40 -12.75 14.42 -2.78
N ASP A 41 -12.63 15.73 -2.69
CA ASP A 41 -13.22 16.48 -1.59
C ASP A 41 -14.13 17.59 -2.10
N ASP A 42 -14.73 18.36 -1.19
CA ASP A 42 -15.67 19.42 -1.55
C ASP A 42 -15.07 20.42 -2.56
N PHE A 43 -13.74 20.56 -2.63
CA PHE A 43 -13.03 21.54 -3.45
C PHE A 43 -12.08 20.95 -4.50
N HIS A 44 -11.59 19.72 -4.32
CA HIS A 44 -10.51 19.14 -5.12
C HIS A 44 -10.88 17.80 -5.72
N ASP A 45 -10.49 17.62 -6.99
CA ASP A 45 -10.44 16.32 -7.66
C ASP A 45 -9.00 16.09 -8.13
N MET A 46 -8.33 15.11 -7.55
CA MET A 46 -6.91 14.85 -7.78
C MET A 46 -6.63 13.37 -7.97
N ASN A 47 -5.67 13.07 -8.85
CA ASN A 47 -5.16 11.72 -9.07
C ASN A 47 -3.66 11.70 -8.83
N LEU A 48 -3.17 10.62 -8.24
CA LEU A 48 -1.77 10.34 -8.03
C LEU A 48 -1.49 8.92 -8.50
N ALA A 49 -0.54 8.76 -9.42
CA ALA A 49 -0.05 7.47 -9.86
C ALA A 49 1.37 7.27 -9.34
N ILE A 50 1.66 6.11 -8.74
CA ILE A 50 3.01 5.73 -8.31
C ILE A 50 3.34 4.36 -8.90
N LEU A 51 4.42 4.29 -9.65
CA LEU A 51 5.01 3.04 -10.10
C LEU A 51 6.13 2.65 -9.14
N LEU A 52 6.07 1.42 -8.66
CA LEU A 52 7.02 0.86 -7.72
C LEU A 52 7.73 -0.34 -8.32
N SER A 53 9.00 -0.49 -7.98
CA SER A 53 9.75 -1.72 -8.20
C SER A 53 9.13 -2.89 -7.42
N ASP A 54 9.62 -4.10 -7.71
CA ASP A 54 9.32 -5.33 -6.95
C ASP A 54 9.68 -5.24 -5.45
N SER A 55 10.60 -4.33 -5.13
CA SER A 55 11.11 -3.99 -3.79
C SER A 55 10.43 -2.77 -3.18
N TYR A 56 9.31 -2.32 -3.77
CA TYR A 56 8.50 -1.20 -3.29
C TYR A 56 9.24 0.15 -3.28
N CYS A 57 10.21 0.34 -4.17
CA CYS A 57 10.89 1.62 -4.38
C CYS A 57 10.17 2.42 -5.48
N ILE A 58 9.98 3.72 -5.26
CA ILE A 58 9.36 4.61 -6.26
C ILE A 58 10.25 4.72 -7.50
N GLU A 59 9.80 4.19 -8.63
CA GLU A 59 10.45 4.35 -9.93
C GLU A 59 9.92 5.60 -10.64
N GLU A 60 8.59 5.73 -10.67
CA GLU A 60 7.90 6.85 -11.30
C GLU A 60 6.74 7.33 -10.42
N ILE A 61 6.46 8.63 -10.49
CA ILE A 61 5.35 9.23 -9.77
C ILE A 61 4.85 10.45 -10.55
N ALA A 62 3.54 10.52 -10.73
CA ALA A 62 2.88 11.60 -11.44
C ALA A 62 1.56 11.93 -10.76
N GLY A 63 1.13 13.18 -10.87
CA GLY A 63 -0.16 13.63 -10.37
C GLY A 63 -0.93 14.39 -11.44
N LYS A 64 -2.23 14.47 -11.24
CA LYS A 64 -3.16 15.24 -12.06
C LYS A 64 -4.15 15.94 -11.15
N MET A 65 -4.43 17.20 -11.43
CA MET A 65 -5.44 17.98 -10.72
C MET A 65 -6.56 18.31 -11.72
N ASP A 66 -7.75 17.74 -11.52
CA ASP A 66 -8.90 17.89 -12.41
C ASP A 66 -9.79 19.06 -11.98
N ARG A 67 -9.92 19.28 -10.67
CA ARG A 67 -10.66 20.39 -10.07
C ARG A 67 -9.84 20.94 -8.93
N ILE A 68 -9.55 22.23 -8.96
CA ILE A 68 -8.88 22.95 -7.87
C ILE A 68 -9.45 24.35 -7.70
N PRO A 69 -9.49 24.88 -6.46
CA PRO A 69 -10.01 26.21 -6.20
C PRO A 69 -8.99 27.33 -6.51
N GLN A 70 -7.70 27.01 -6.57
CA GLN A 70 -6.61 27.99 -6.67
C GLN A 70 -5.63 27.58 -7.78
N PRO A 71 -5.53 28.33 -8.89
CA PRO A 71 -4.66 27.99 -10.03
C PRO A 71 -3.17 27.84 -9.67
N CYS A 72 -2.70 28.47 -8.59
CA CYS A 72 -1.32 28.32 -8.13
C CYS A 72 -0.96 26.89 -7.67
N CYS A 73 -1.96 26.02 -7.47
CA CYS A 73 -1.74 24.63 -7.08
C CYS A 73 -1.49 23.68 -8.26
N GLU A 74 -1.75 24.10 -9.50
CA GLU A 74 -1.75 23.22 -10.68
C GLU A 74 -0.36 22.71 -11.08
N THR A 75 0.67 23.54 -10.95
CA THR A 75 2.00 23.25 -11.55
C THR A 75 3.03 22.83 -10.51
N LYS A 76 3.40 23.75 -9.61
CA LYS A 76 4.54 23.59 -8.70
C LYS A 76 4.45 22.34 -7.81
N PRO A 77 3.29 22.00 -7.20
CA PRO A 77 3.18 20.78 -6.40
C PRO A 77 3.42 19.48 -7.18
N LEU A 78 3.08 19.44 -8.48
CA LEU A 78 3.25 18.27 -9.34
C LEU A 78 4.70 18.10 -9.80
N GLU A 79 5.39 19.19 -10.12
CA GLU A 79 6.82 19.17 -10.53
C GLU A 79 7.72 18.53 -9.47
N MET A 80 7.40 18.79 -8.19
CA MET A 80 8.15 18.27 -7.05
C MET A 80 8.04 16.76 -6.88
N LEU A 81 7.03 16.10 -7.46
CA LEU A 81 6.80 14.66 -7.26
C LEU A 81 7.99 13.81 -7.70
N SER A 82 8.65 14.21 -8.80
CA SER A 82 9.83 13.51 -9.34
C SER A 82 10.97 13.39 -8.32
N SER A 83 11.06 14.28 -7.34
CA SER A 83 12.05 14.21 -6.26
C SER A 83 11.87 13.00 -5.34
N LEU A 84 10.71 12.35 -5.35
CA LEU A 84 10.40 11.20 -4.50
C LEU A 84 10.91 9.87 -5.05
N LYS A 85 11.42 9.83 -6.29
CA LYS A 85 12.02 8.63 -6.89
C LYS A 85 13.11 8.04 -6.00
N GLY A 86 13.10 6.72 -5.83
CA GLY A 86 14.03 5.98 -4.98
C GLY A 86 13.69 5.96 -3.49
N ILE A 87 12.57 6.55 -3.05
CA ILE A 87 12.06 6.28 -1.70
C ILE A 87 11.48 4.87 -1.68
N SER A 88 11.90 4.05 -0.71
CA SER A 88 11.26 2.77 -0.42
C SER A 88 10.02 3.00 0.45
N VAL A 89 8.87 2.55 -0.05
CA VAL A 89 7.56 2.77 0.59
C VAL A 89 7.46 2.03 1.93
N LEU A 90 8.05 0.83 2.00
CA LEU A 90 8.01 -0.02 3.19
C LEU A 90 9.10 0.30 4.21
N GLU A 91 9.99 1.24 3.89
CA GLU A 91 11.04 1.66 4.80
C GLU A 91 10.48 2.42 6.01
N ARG A 92 11.02 2.14 7.20
CA ARG A 92 10.71 2.91 8.41
C ARG A 92 10.94 4.40 8.16
N GLY A 93 9.89 5.19 8.36
CA GLY A 93 9.95 6.64 8.15
C GLY A 93 9.86 7.07 6.69
N GLY A 94 9.35 6.24 5.77
CA GLY A 94 9.13 6.64 4.36
C GLY A 94 8.39 7.97 4.20
N ILE A 95 7.34 8.21 5.01
CA ILE A 95 6.62 9.50 5.04
C ILE A 95 7.48 10.67 5.54
N ARG A 96 8.42 10.40 6.46
CA ARG A 96 9.40 11.41 6.90
C ARG A 96 10.30 11.81 5.74
N LYS A 97 10.81 10.84 4.98
CA LYS A 97 11.62 11.09 3.77
C LYS A 97 10.86 11.89 2.71
N VAL A 98 9.57 11.61 2.51
CA VAL A 98 8.73 12.41 1.61
C VAL A 98 8.70 13.88 2.05
N LYS A 99 8.51 14.14 3.35
CA LYS A 99 8.49 15.48 3.94
C LYS A 99 9.86 16.18 3.93
N GLU A 100 10.95 15.41 3.95
CA GLU A 100 12.32 15.93 3.83
C GLU A 100 12.63 16.36 2.38
N ARG A 101 12.14 15.63 1.37
CA ARG A 101 12.41 15.93 -0.04
C ARG A 101 11.49 17.00 -0.63
N ILE A 102 10.23 17.00 -0.21
CA ILE A 102 9.28 18.04 -0.59
C ILE A 102 8.93 18.79 0.70
N PRO A 103 9.37 20.04 0.88
CA PRO A 103 8.95 20.89 1.98
C PRO A 103 7.46 21.25 1.89
N ARG A 104 6.78 21.39 3.04
CA ARG A 104 5.33 21.66 3.10
C ARG A 104 4.87 22.92 2.37
N ASN A 105 5.74 23.91 2.20
CA ASN A 105 5.45 25.15 1.49
C ASN A 105 5.72 25.05 -0.03
N MET A 106 6.17 23.89 -0.51
CA MET A 106 6.49 23.62 -1.92
C MET A 106 5.51 22.61 -2.56
N SER A 107 4.60 22.03 -1.78
CA SER A 107 3.52 21.17 -2.26
C SER A 107 2.24 21.40 -1.44
N CYS A 108 1.12 20.85 -1.88
CA CYS A 108 -0.15 20.98 -1.16
C CYS A 108 -0.34 19.85 -0.14
N THR A 109 -1.12 20.11 0.90
CA THR A 109 -1.46 19.11 1.92
C THR A 109 -2.15 17.88 1.34
N HIS A 110 -2.94 18.05 0.28
CA HIS A 110 -3.65 16.95 -0.40
C HIS A 110 -2.70 15.94 -1.04
N ILE A 111 -1.59 16.38 -1.65
CA ILE A 111 -0.60 15.44 -2.20
C ILE A 111 0.04 14.60 -1.09
N TYR A 112 0.40 15.20 0.05
CA TYR A 112 0.95 14.41 1.17
C TYR A 112 -0.05 13.41 1.72
N GLU A 113 -1.32 13.79 1.82
CA GLU A 113 -2.40 12.89 2.25
C GLU A 113 -2.58 11.73 1.27
N MET A 114 -2.57 12.00 -0.03
CA MET A 114 -2.63 10.96 -1.07
C MET A 114 -1.43 10.02 -1.01
N ILE A 115 -0.21 10.55 -0.82
CA ILE A 115 1.00 9.73 -0.66
C ILE A 115 0.91 8.89 0.61
N GLU A 116 0.51 9.48 1.73
CA GLU A 116 0.39 8.79 3.01
C GLU A 116 -0.66 7.68 2.94
N SER A 117 -1.81 7.95 2.32
CA SER A 117 -2.83 6.92 2.08
C SER A 117 -2.33 5.84 1.14
N THR A 118 -1.60 6.19 0.08
CA THR A 118 -1.02 5.21 -0.84
C THR A 118 -0.07 4.28 -0.09
N PHE A 119 0.85 4.85 0.71
CA PHE A 119 1.84 4.09 1.48
C PHE A 119 1.15 3.17 2.49
N ARG A 120 0.12 3.67 3.19
CA ARG A 120 -0.69 2.86 4.10
C ARG A 120 -1.45 1.76 3.38
N SER A 121 -2.05 2.03 2.23
CA SER A 121 -2.75 1.03 1.42
C SER A 121 -1.81 -0.05 0.92
N ILE A 122 -0.59 0.30 0.51
CA ILE A 122 0.44 -0.68 0.16
C ILE A 122 0.77 -1.53 1.38
N PHE A 123 1.06 -0.91 2.52
CA PHE A 123 1.37 -1.64 3.75
C PHE A 123 0.25 -2.61 4.18
N VAL A 124 -1.00 -2.15 4.12
CA VAL A 124 -2.19 -2.91 4.51
C VAL A 124 -2.79 -3.69 3.33
N GLY A 125 -2.18 -3.75 2.15
CA GLY A 125 -2.80 -4.43 1.00
C GLY A 125 -1.84 -5.28 0.19
N SER A 126 -0.53 -5.15 0.41
CA SER A 126 0.48 -5.97 -0.24
C SER A 126 0.29 -7.46 0.01
N TYR A 127 -0.36 -7.86 1.12
CA TYR A 127 -0.68 -9.26 1.39
C TYR A 127 -1.66 -9.88 0.39
N SER A 128 -2.56 -9.09 -0.21
CA SER A 128 -3.54 -9.58 -1.20
C SER A 128 -2.97 -9.65 -2.62
N ILE A 129 -1.87 -8.94 -2.88
CA ILE A 129 -1.26 -8.80 -4.22
C ILE A 129 -0.19 -9.87 -4.49
N LEU A 130 0.18 -10.64 -3.46
CA LEU A 130 1.12 -11.75 -3.57
C LEU A 130 0.50 -13.03 -4.22
N GLY A 131 -0.79 -13.03 -4.57
CA GLY A 131 -1.54 -14.21 -5.01
C GLY A 131 -1.41 -14.64 -6.49
N GLN A 132 -1.15 -13.73 -7.44
CA GLN A 132 -1.42 -14.05 -8.86
C GLN A 132 -0.53 -15.11 -9.54
N LYS A 133 0.62 -15.49 -8.96
CA LYS A 133 1.46 -16.59 -9.51
C LYS A 133 1.16 -17.96 -8.91
N TRP A 134 0.36 -18.01 -7.85
CA TRP A 134 0.10 -19.24 -7.09
C TRP A 134 -1.34 -19.74 -7.22
N ASP A 135 -2.19 -19.00 -7.93
CA ASP A 135 -3.59 -19.35 -8.14
C ASP A 135 -3.71 -20.76 -8.75
N GLY A 136 -4.36 -21.66 -8.01
CA GLY A 136 -4.53 -23.07 -8.38
C GLY A 136 -3.38 -24.00 -7.97
N VAL A 137 -2.27 -23.49 -7.44
CA VAL A 137 -1.08 -24.31 -7.06
C VAL A 137 -0.81 -24.28 -5.55
N LEU A 138 -1.06 -23.16 -4.88
CA LEU A 138 -0.93 -23.02 -3.43
C LEU A 138 -2.29 -22.71 -2.81
N ASN A 139 -2.71 -23.53 -1.85
CA ASN A 139 -3.90 -23.28 -1.05
C ASN A 139 -3.51 -23.24 0.43
N LEU A 140 -3.68 -22.07 1.05
CA LEU A 140 -3.38 -21.82 2.45
C LEU A 140 -4.69 -21.48 3.18
N GLU A 141 -4.87 -22.08 4.35
CA GLU A 141 -5.90 -21.62 5.28
C GLU A 141 -5.56 -20.22 5.80
N MET A 142 -6.56 -19.51 6.32
CA MET A 142 -6.40 -18.13 6.78
C MET A 142 -5.30 -18.00 7.86
N GLU A 143 -5.25 -18.95 8.80
CA GLU A 143 -4.24 -18.95 9.86
C GLU A 143 -2.86 -19.34 9.35
N GLU A 144 -2.75 -20.29 8.42
CA GLU A 144 -1.47 -20.63 7.77
C GLU A 144 -0.88 -19.42 7.02
N ASN A 145 -1.73 -18.69 6.29
CA ASN A 145 -1.33 -17.45 5.62
C ASN A 145 -0.93 -16.37 6.63
N ARG A 146 -1.66 -16.24 7.75
CA ARG A 146 -1.31 -15.30 8.83
C ARG A 146 0.05 -15.64 9.44
N GLN A 147 0.33 -16.91 9.73
CA GLN A 147 1.61 -17.36 10.31
C GLN A 147 2.79 -17.10 9.38
N LEU A 148 2.63 -17.32 8.07
CA LEU A 148 3.64 -16.90 7.08
C LEU A 148 3.82 -15.37 7.08
N GLY A 149 2.73 -14.62 7.21
CA GLY A 149 2.74 -13.16 7.38
C GLY A 149 3.51 -12.68 8.61
N ILE A 150 3.36 -13.33 9.77
CA ILE A 150 4.10 -12.99 11.01
C ILE A 150 5.61 -13.07 10.79
N GLN A 151 6.07 -14.00 9.95
CA GLN A 151 7.49 -14.18 9.62
C GLN A 151 7.98 -13.25 8.50
N SER A 152 7.08 -12.52 7.85
CA SER A 152 7.44 -11.63 6.76
C SER A 152 8.16 -10.40 7.31
N PRO A 153 9.32 -10.01 6.74
CA PRO A 153 10.01 -8.78 7.13
C PRO A 153 9.18 -7.51 6.88
N VAL A 154 8.10 -7.63 6.10
CA VAL A 154 7.17 -6.53 5.82
C VAL A 154 6.02 -6.45 6.82
N LEU A 155 5.55 -7.58 7.36
CA LEU A 155 4.32 -7.66 8.17
C LEU A 155 4.57 -7.96 9.65
N SER A 156 5.72 -8.51 10.01
CA SER A 156 6.06 -8.82 11.40
C SER A 156 5.97 -7.59 12.32
N ASP A 157 5.25 -7.71 13.44
CA ASP A 157 5.01 -6.64 14.43
C ASP A 157 4.38 -5.35 13.86
N THR A 158 3.65 -5.46 12.76
CA THR A 158 3.01 -4.30 12.14
C THR A 158 1.59 -4.04 12.61
N CYS A 159 0.90 -5.06 13.10
CA CYS A 159 -0.45 -4.96 13.65
C CYS A 159 -0.73 -6.10 14.62
N PHE A 160 -1.89 -6.05 15.28
CA PHE A 160 -2.32 -7.08 16.23
C PHE A 160 -2.31 -8.49 15.60
N ALA A 161 -2.74 -8.63 14.35
CA ALA A 161 -2.78 -9.91 13.66
C ALA A 161 -1.40 -10.44 13.25
N PHE A 162 -0.34 -9.62 13.28
CA PHE A 162 1.02 -10.03 12.92
C PHE A 162 2.02 -9.85 14.08
N ASN A 163 1.53 -9.80 15.32
CA ASN A 163 2.37 -9.79 16.52
C ASN A 163 3.20 -11.08 16.58
N LEU A 164 4.51 -10.94 16.76
CA LEU A 164 5.45 -12.05 16.91
C LEU A 164 5.09 -12.99 18.07
N GLU A 165 4.51 -12.48 19.15
CA GLU A 165 4.06 -13.30 20.29
C GLU A 165 2.93 -14.27 19.93
N SER A 166 2.21 -14.01 18.83
CA SER A 166 1.13 -14.86 18.33
C SER A 166 1.60 -15.90 17.31
N ALA A 167 2.92 -16.11 17.18
CA ALA A 167 3.49 -17.11 16.30
C ALA A 167 3.21 -18.53 16.82
N ASP A 168 2.72 -19.38 15.93
CA ASP A 168 2.48 -20.81 16.17
C ASP A 168 3.44 -21.62 15.29
N PRO A 169 4.49 -22.24 15.88
CA PRO A 169 5.48 -23.01 15.12
C PRO A 169 4.90 -24.19 14.34
N GLU A 170 3.85 -24.84 14.84
CA GLU A 170 3.28 -26.03 14.20
C GLU A 170 2.51 -25.65 12.93
N ILE A 171 1.70 -24.58 13.01
CA ILE A 171 0.96 -24.06 11.87
C ILE A 171 1.93 -23.46 10.84
N LEU A 172 2.96 -22.75 11.30
CA LEU A 172 3.99 -22.18 10.42
C LEU A 172 4.72 -23.26 9.63
N GLU A 173 5.11 -24.37 10.27
CA GLU A 173 5.80 -25.48 9.59
C GLU A 173 4.89 -26.14 8.55
N ARG A 174 3.60 -26.32 8.87
CA ARG A 174 2.60 -26.81 7.92
C ARG A 174 2.47 -25.89 6.69
N ALA A 175 2.40 -24.58 6.93
CA ALA A 175 2.32 -23.58 5.87
C ALA A 175 3.57 -23.60 4.98
N ARG A 176 4.77 -23.71 5.57
CA ARG A 176 6.05 -23.82 4.84
C ARG A 176 6.11 -25.04 3.93
N LYS A 177 5.64 -26.21 4.39
CA LYS A 177 5.56 -27.42 3.57
C LYS A 177 4.68 -27.22 2.34
N LYS A 178 3.50 -26.61 2.51
CA LYS A 178 2.60 -26.29 1.38
C LYS A 178 3.24 -25.35 0.37
N VAL A 179 3.96 -24.32 0.84
CA VAL A 179 4.71 -23.39 -0.02
C VAL A 179 5.80 -24.13 -0.81
N GLU A 180 6.54 -25.02 -0.17
CA GLU A 180 7.62 -25.78 -0.82
C GLU A 180 7.08 -26.77 -1.86
N GLU A 181 5.98 -27.47 -1.57
CA GLU A 181 5.29 -28.31 -2.53
C GLU A 181 4.78 -27.51 -3.74
N ALA A 182 4.21 -26.33 -3.49
CA ALA A 182 3.75 -25.45 -4.55
C ALA A 182 4.93 -24.99 -5.42
N ARG A 183 6.09 -24.63 -4.83
CA ARG A 183 7.30 -24.26 -5.59
C ARG A 183 7.73 -25.36 -6.55
N ARG A 184 7.73 -26.62 -6.10
CA ARG A 184 8.08 -27.77 -6.95
C ARG A 184 7.09 -27.94 -8.10
N LYS A 185 5.79 -27.80 -7.84
CA LYS A 185 4.75 -27.86 -8.87
C LYS A 185 4.91 -26.75 -9.91
N MET A 186 5.17 -25.52 -9.46
CA MET A 186 5.42 -24.39 -10.35
C MET A 186 6.65 -24.61 -11.23
N ALA A 187 7.76 -25.07 -10.65
CA ALA A 187 8.99 -25.36 -11.40
C ALA A 187 8.75 -26.43 -12.48
N ALA A 188 7.97 -27.48 -12.16
CA ALA A 188 7.60 -28.50 -13.15
C ALA A 188 6.72 -27.92 -14.27
N ILE A 189 5.73 -27.08 -13.95
CA ILE A 189 4.89 -26.41 -14.96
C ILE A 189 5.72 -25.49 -15.86
N GLU A 190 6.68 -24.76 -15.31
CA GLU A 190 7.57 -23.89 -16.08
C GLU A 190 8.53 -24.67 -16.98
N ALA A 191 9.06 -25.80 -16.53
CA ALA A 191 9.91 -26.68 -17.34
C ALA A 191 9.15 -27.22 -18.57
N VAL A 192 7.92 -27.73 -18.37
CA VAL A 192 7.06 -28.21 -19.47
C VAL A 192 6.72 -27.09 -20.46
N LYS A 193 6.49 -25.85 -19.97
CA LYS A 193 6.26 -24.69 -20.85
C LYS A 193 7.49 -24.28 -21.67
N ARG A 194 8.70 -24.63 -21.22
CA ARG A 194 9.96 -24.34 -21.91
C ARG A 194 10.39 -25.44 -22.89
N GLY A 195 9.65 -26.55 -22.97
CA GLY A 195 9.90 -27.63 -23.94
C GLY A 195 11.04 -28.59 -23.56
N GLU A 196 11.25 -28.81 -22.27
CA GLU A 196 11.95 -30.01 -21.73
C GLU A 196 10.94 -31.14 -21.48
#